data_AF-A0A7J6HAL4-F1
#
_entry.id   AF-A0A7J6HAL4-F1
#
_cell.length_a   1.000
_cell.length_b   1.000
_cell.length_c   1.000
_cell.angle_alpha   90.00
_cell.angle_beta   90.00
_cell.angle_gamma   90.00
#
_symmetry.space_group_name_H-M   'P 1'
#
loop_
_entity.id
_entity.type
_entity.pdbx_description
1 polymer ?
#
loop_
_entity_poly.entity_id
_entity_poly.type
_entity_poly.pdbx_seq_one_letter_code
_entity_poly.pdbx_strand_id
1 'polypeptide(L)'
;MWRLVGKGSRTMTCFHLAQSLFLASASASASASHSSYTFISKSFHSFNNHLPQLSSVFLHPIANSASFAFCSKPGRELRTVSPESMSNPDSISYLTQRQAAEIDETLMGPLGFSVDQLMELAGLSVAAAIAEVYKLSEHNRVLAICGPGNNGGDGLVAARHLHHFGYKPVICYPKRTPKPLYDGLVTQLESLSVPFISVEDLPLDLSEDFDIIVDAMFGFSYHGSPRPPFDGLVQMLVSLRNYDGTRQKIPAIVSVDIPSGWHVEEGDIGGEGIKPDMLVSLTAPKLCAKQFSGPHHFLGGRFVPPLIAEKYKLHLPSYSGTSMCVRIGKPPKIDVSALRENYISPEFLEEDVESDPINQFRKWFEEAVGAGLKEPNAMALSTAGKNGKVSSRMVLLKGFDENGFVWFTNYESRKAHELSENPHASLLFYWDGLNRQVRVEGSVQKVSEEESEQYFHSRPRGSQIGAIVSKQSTVVPGRNVLYELYKDLEEKYSDGSVIPKPKYWGGYRLKPELFEFWQGQKSRLHDRLSYSPEETNGGRVWKIERLAP
;
A
#
# COMPACT_ATOMS: atom_id res chain seq x y z
N MET A 1 -31.63 18.97 -64.11
CA MET A 1 -31.12 19.72 -65.27
C MET A 1 -29.65 20.03 -64.97
N TRP A 2 -28.67 19.45 -65.69
CA TRP A 2 -27.25 19.88 -65.87
C TRP A 2 -26.51 20.41 -64.61
N ARG A 3 -25.38 19.89 -64.09
CA ARG A 3 -24.24 19.03 -64.53
C ARG A 3 -23.56 18.50 -63.22
N LEU A 4 -22.50 17.65 -63.15
CA LEU A 4 -21.58 17.01 -64.10
C LEU A 4 -21.05 15.64 -63.52
N VAL A 5 -20.16 15.01 -64.28
CA VAL A 5 -19.29 13.81 -64.09
C VAL A 5 -18.34 13.90 -62.85
N GLY A 6 -17.83 12.83 -62.22
CA GLY A 6 -17.96 11.38 -62.49
C GLY A 6 -17.07 10.45 -61.65
N LYS A 7 -16.85 9.22 -62.12
CA LYS A 7 -16.23 8.05 -61.43
C LYS A 7 -14.71 8.17 -61.19
N GLY A 8 -14.19 7.47 -60.17
CA GLY A 8 -12.75 7.16 -60.05
C GLY A 8 -12.39 6.19 -58.92
N SER A 9 -12.12 4.92 -59.25
CA SER A 9 -11.50 3.93 -58.34
C SER A 9 -9.97 4.10 -58.33
N ARG A 10 -9.29 3.82 -57.21
CA ARG A 10 -7.87 3.43 -57.20
C ARG A 10 -7.43 2.71 -55.92
N THR A 11 -6.80 1.56 -56.12
CA THR A 11 -5.93 0.84 -55.18
C THR A 11 -4.55 1.51 -55.06
N MET A 12 -3.93 1.45 -53.89
CA MET A 12 -2.47 1.41 -53.67
C MET A 12 -2.20 0.57 -52.41
N THR A 13 -1.52 -0.57 -52.48
CA THR A 13 -0.07 -0.85 -52.74
C THR A 13 0.82 -0.56 -51.51
N CYS A 14 1.37 -1.63 -50.93
CA CYS A 14 2.33 -1.57 -49.82
C CYS A 14 3.68 -0.98 -50.24
N PHE A 15 4.38 -0.34 -49.30
CA PHE A 15 5.82 -0.07 -49.39
C PHE A 15 6.53 -0.68 -48.18
N HIS A 16 7.37 -1.69 -48.44
CA HIS A 16 8.47 -2.04 -47.53
C HIS A 16 9.64 -1.10 -47.81
N LEU A 17 10.37 -0.72 -46.75
CA LEU A 17 11.68 -0.10 -46.86
C LEU A 17 12.64 -0.86 -45.95
N ALA A 18 13.57 -1.58 -46.56
CA ALA A 18 14.69 -2.20 -45.88
C ALA A 18 15.91 -1.28 -46.03
N GLN A 19 16.72 -1.17 -44.97
CA GLN A 19 18.10 -0.72 -45.10
C GLN A 19 19.00 -1.61 -44.25
N SER A 20 19.97 -2.22 -44.93
CA SER A 20 21.00 -3.07 -44.38
C SER A 20 22.33 -2.32 -44.33
N LEU A 21 23.12 -2.57 -43.29
CA LEU A 21 24.55 -2.30 -43.27
C LEU A 21 25.25 -3.54 -42.71
N PHE A 22 26.25 -4.01 -43.46
CA PHE A 22 26.97 -5.26 -43.24
C PHE A 22 28.47 -4.98 -43.13
N LEU A 23 29.22 -6.00 -42.69
CA LEU A 23 30.69 -6.15 -42.62
C LEU A 23 31.31 -5.82 -41.25
N ALA A 24 32.25 -6.62 -40.73
CA ALA A 24 32.60 -8.02 -41.01
C ALA A 24 33.41 -8.60 -39.83
N SER A 25 33.45 -9.92 -39.73
CA SER A 25 34.16 -10.68 -38.69
C SER A 25 35.68 -10.79 -38.91
N ALA A 26 36.41 -10.96 -37.80
CA ALA A 26 37.63 -11.78 -37.75
C ALA A 26 37.76 -12.41 -36.35
N SER A 27 38.25 -13.65 -36.29
CA SER A 27 38.24 -14.55 -35.13
C SER A 27 39.64 -14.79 -34.55
N ALA A 28 39.74 -15.14 -33.25
CA ALA A 28 40.52 -16.30 -32.76
C ALA A 28 40.51 -16.46 -31.21
N SER A 29 40.04 -17.64 -30.76
CA SER A 29 40.51 -18.48 -29.62
C SER A 29 41.20 -17.88 -28.36
N ALA A 30 40.70 -18.19 -27.16
CA ALA A 30 41.26 -19.25 -26.26
C ALA A 30 41.04 -19.03 -24.73
N SER A 31 40.60 -20.10 -24.05
CA SER A 31 40.89 -20.51 -22.64
C SER A 31 40.75 -19.55 -21.43
N ALA A 32 39.72 -19.83 -20.62
CA ALA A 32 39.70 -20.07 -19.16
C ALA A 32 40.67 -19.33 -18.19
N SER A 33 40.11 -18.72 -17.12
CA SER A 33 40.28 -19.17 -15.70
C SER A 33 39.61 -18.23 -14.67
N HIS A 34 39.38 -18.74 -13.45
CA HIS A 34 38.82 -18.02 -12.30
C HIS A 34 39.80 -17.02 -11.64
N SER A 35 39.28 -15.90 -11.11
CA SER A 35 39.64 -15.27 -9.81
C SER A 35 38.71 -14.05 -9.61
N SER A 36 37.87 -13.93 -8.57
CA SER A 36 38.19 -13.75 -7.14
C SER A 36 39.03 -12.49 -6.88
N TYR A 37 38.36 -11.35 -6.68
CA TYR A 37 38.99 -10.09 -6.25
C TYR A 37 38.88 -9.90 -4.74
N THR A 38 40.02 -9.93 -4.06
CA THR A 38 40.18 -9.51 -2.67
C THR A 38 41.07 -8.27 -2.64
N PHE A 39 40.59 -7.16 -2.08
CA PHE A 39 41.41 -5.94 -1.93
C PHE A 39 42.36 -6.07 -0.73
N ILE A 40 43.66 -5.87 -0.95
CA ILE A 40 44.68 -5.72 0.10
C ILE A 40 45.33 -4.34 -0.01
N SER A 41 45.55 -3.72 1.14
CA SER A 41 46.04 -2.35 1.31
C SER A 41 47.54 -2.18 1.01
N LYS A 42 47.95 -0.93 0.74
CA LYS A 42 49.31 -0.47 0.97
C LYS A 42 49.33 0.86 1.76
N SER A 43 50.15 0.81 2.78
CA SER A 43 50.74 1.82 3.70
C SER A 43 51.57 2.92 3.00
N PHE A 44 52.11 3.99 3.64
CA PHE A 44 52.16 4.46 5.05
C PHE A 44 52.58 5.97 5.15
N HIS A 45 52.32 6.59 6.32
CA HIS A 45 53.03 7.75 6.94
C HIS A 45 52.87 9.17 6.30
N SER A 46 52.88 10.30 7.03
CA SER A 46 53.18 10.64 8.45
C SER A 46 52.45 11.94 8.89
N PHE A 47 52.08 12.11 10.17
CA PHE A 47 52.53 13.19 11.09
C PHE A 47 51.74 13.30 12.43
N ASN A 48 52.40 13.89 13.44
CA ASN A 48 52.19 13.84 14.91
C ASN A 48 50.86 14.28 15.56
N ASN A 49 50.48 13.51 16.60
CA ASN A 49 50.13 13.88 17.99
C ASN A 49 49.72 15.33 18.37
N HIS A 50 48.59 15.44 19.10
CA HIS A 50 48.55 15.93 20.50
C HIS A 50 47.21 15.61 21.19
N LEU A 51 47.24 15.13 22.43
CA LEU A 51 46.09 14.90 23.32
C LEU A 51 46.55 15.09 24.80
N PRO A 52 45.80 15.78 25.67
CA PRO A 52 46.17 15.94 27.08
C PRO A 52 45.59 14.85 27.99
N GLN A 53 46.33 14.51 29.04
CA GLN A 53 45.89 13.65 30.15
C GLN A 53 45.14 14.44 31.22
N LEU A 54 44.33 13.73 32.03
CA LEU A 54 44.02 13.87 33.47
C LEU A 54 43.01 12.75 33.77
N SER A 55 43.00 11.96 34.85
CA SER A 55 43.87 11.64 35.98
C SER A 55 43.03 10.69 36.86
N SER A 56 43.58 9.58 37.35
CA SER A 56 42.83 8.59 38.14
C SER A 56 42.77 8.94 39.65
N VAL A 57 41.68 8.58 40.30
CA VAL A 57 41.59 8.50 41.78
C VAL A 57 40.93 7.17 42.16
N PHE A 58 41.60 6.40 43.02
CA PHE A 58 41.10 5.14 43.59
C PHE A 58 40.20 5.40 44.81
N LEU A 59 39.23 4.49 45.04
CA LEU A 59 38.86 4.03 46.39
C LEU A 59 38.17 2.64 46.31
N HIS A 60 38.26 1.86 47.38
CA HIS A 60 38.02 0.41 47.42
C HIS A 60 36.56 -0.01 47.72
N PRO A 61 36.19 -1.29 47.49
CA PRO A 61 34.81 -1.77 47.61
C PRO A 61 34.45 -2.18 49.05
N ILE A 62 33.15 -2.11 49.37
CA ILE A 62 32.55 -2.80 50.52
C ILE A 62 31.28 -3.51 50.04
N ALA A 63 31.26 -4.84 50.20
CA ALA A 63 30.04 -5.63 50.09
C ALA A 63 29.35 -5.68 51.47
N ASN A 64 28.02 -5.62 51.50
CA ASN A 64 27.27 -6.29 52.56
C ASN A 64 25.82 -6.56 52.15
N SER A 65 25.40 -7.81 52.39
CA SER A 65 24.02 -8.28 52.29
C SER A 65 23.20 -7.85 53.51
N ALA A 66 21.97 -7.40 53.31
CA ALA A 66 20.96 -7.34 54.37
C ALA A 66 19.56 -7.61 53.81
N SER A 67 18.98 -8.74 54.22
CA SER A 67 17.58 -9.10 53.92
C SER A 67 16.63 -8.32 54.82
N PHE A 68 15.61 -7.68 54.27
CA PHE A 68 14.41 -7.29 55.02
C PHE A 68 13.15 -7.58 54.19
N ALA A 69 12.32 -8.47 54.72
CA ALA A 69 10.94 -8.64 54.28
C ALA A 69 10.02 -7.78 55.15
N PHE A 70 8.94 -7.22 54.60
CA PHE A 70 7.63 -7.17 55.28
C PHE A 70 6.46 -6.71 54.37
N CYS A 71 5.33 -7.41 54.52
CA CYS A 71 3.92 -7.05 54.25
C CYS A 71 3.48 -6.27 52.99
N SER A 72 2.87 -7.05 52.10
CA SER A 72 1.60 -6.82 51.38
C SER A 72 0.65 -5.68 51.81
N LYS A 73 0.18 -4.91 50.81
CA LYS A 73 -1.26 -4.64 50.49
C LYS A 73 -1.40 -4.01 49.08
N PRO A 74 -2.60 -4.03 48.45
CA PRO A 74 -2.70 -4.06 46.98
C PRO A 74 -2.62 -2.69 46.29
N GLY A 75 -1.75 -2.59 45.29
CA GLY A 75 -1.67 -1.45 44.37
C GLY A 75 -2.34 -1.75 43.03
N ARG A 76 -3.32 -0.91 42.66
CA ARG A 76 -3.90 -0.66 41.32
C ARG A 76 -3.46 -1.57 40.16
N GLU A 77 -4.44 -2.19 39.51
CA GLU A 77 -4.31 -2.78 38.17
C GLU A 77 -3.64 -1.79 37.19
N LEU A 78 -2.45 -2.15 36.67
CA LEU A 78 -2.00 -1.59 35.38
C LEU A 78 -2.85 -2.24 34.28
N ARG A 79 -3.87 -1.51 33.82
CA ARG A 79 -4.54 -1.84 32.56
C ARG A 79 -3.56 -1.61 31.41
N THR A 80 -2.95 -2.70 30.94
CA THR A 80 -2.23 -2.73 29.67
C THR A 80 -3.20 -2.37 28.54
N VAL A 81 -3.02 -1.20 27.93
CA VAL A 81 -3.85 -0.74 26.82
C VAL A 81 -3.53 -1.57 25.58
N SER A 82 -4.53 -2.27 25.05
CA SER A 82 -4.46 -2.98 23.77
C SER A 82 -4.44 -1.99 22.60
N PRO A 83 -3.79 -2.33 21.46
CA PRO A 83 -3.76 -1.49 20.27
C PRO A 83 -5.08 -1.58 19.49
N GLU A 84 -6.17 -1.10 20.09
CA GLU A 84 -7.44 -0.85 19.41
C GLU A 84 -7.90 0.58 19.71
N SER A 85 -7.52 1.51 18.82
CA SER A 85 -8.12 2.84 18.77
C SER A 85 -8.24 3.31 17.32
N MET A 86 -9.20 2.71 16.59
CA MET A 86 -9.97 3.54 15.66
C MET A 86 -10.68 4.59 16.52
N SER A 87 -10.10 5.79 16.60
CA SER A 87 -10.64 6.90 17.38
C SER A 87 -12.07 7.17 16.91
N ASN A 88 -13.02 7.13 17.84
CA ASN A 88 -14.44 7.35 17.53
C ASN A 88 -14.59 8.72 16.84
N PRO A 89 -15.05 8.82 15.57
CA PRO A 89 -15.12 10.10 14.86
C PRO A 89 -15.94 11.17 15.58
N ASP A 90 -16.93 10.72 16.38
CA ASP A 90 -17.82 11.57 17.17
C ASP A 90 -17.13 12.30 18.34
N SER A 91 -15.84 12.02 18.63
CA SER A 91 -15.11 12.65 19.74
C SER A 91 -14.19 13.81 19.34
N ILE A 92 -14.07 14.17 18.06
CA ILE A 92 -13.09 15.18 17.61
C ILE A 92 -13.58 16.61 17.93
N SER A 93 -12.69 17.46 18.46
CA SER A 93 -12.99 18.87 18.73
C SER A 93 -13.00 19.72 17.46
N TYR A 94 -13.97 20.64 17.35
CA TYR A 94 -14.11 21.58 16.23
C TYR A 94 -13.98 23.02 16.74
N LEU A 95 -13.26 23.87 16.01
CA LEU A 95 -12.98 25.26 16.36
C LEU A 95 -14.02 26.24 15.80
N THR A 96 -14.35 27.27 16.58
CA THR A 96 -14.93 28.52 16.07
C THR A 96 -13.89 29.30 15.24
N GLN A 97 -14.33 30.23 14.38
CA GLN A 97 -13.44 31.10 13.62
C GLN A 97 -12.50 31.88 14.56
N ARG A 98 -13.05 32.36 15.68
CA ARG A 98 -12.30 33.04 16.73
C ARG A 98 -11.23 32.16 17.38
N GLN A 99 -11.56 30.92 17.73
CA GLN A 99 -10.59 30.00 18.35
C GLN A 99 -9.44 29.66 17.40
N ALA A 100 -9.74 29.48 16.11
CA ALA A 100 -8.70 29.27 15.10
C ALA A 100 -7.74 30.47 15.02
N ALA A 101 -8.26 31.70 14.98
CA ALA A 101 -7.44 32.91 14.99
C ALA A 101 -6.58 33.04 16.26
N GLU A 102 -7.15 32.83 17.45
CA GLU A 102 -6.40 32.89 18.72
C GLU A 102 -5.31 31.81 18.82
N ILE A 103 -5.53 30.62 18.23
CA ILE A 103 -4.52 29.54 18.18
C ILE A 103 -3.38 29.95 17.26
N ASP A 104 -3.67 30.43 16.06
CA ASP A 104 -2.67 30.89 15.08
C ASP A 104 -1.82 32.04 15.65
N GLU A 105 -2.45 33.04 16.28
CA GLU A 105 -1.75 34.12 17.00
C GLU A 105 -0.86 33.58 18.13
N THR A 106 -1.32 32.55 18.87
CA THR A 106 -0.53 31.94 19.95
C THR A 106 0.68 31.16 19.40
N LEU A 107 0.51 30.43 18.30
CA LEU A 107 1.58 29.69 17.62
C LEU A 107 2.65 30.64 17.08
N MET A 108 2.24 31.68 16.35
CA MET A 108 3.16 32.61 15.68
C MET A 108 3.78 33.66 16.60
N GLY A 109 3.12 34.00 17.71
CA GLY A 109 3.63 34.93 18.71
C GLY A 109 4.36 34.21 19.85
N PRO A 110 3.72 33.97 21.01
CA PRO A 110 4.36 33.40 22.20
C PRO A 110 5.12 32.09 22.03
N LEU A 111 4.76 31.25 21.06
CA LEU A 111 5.39 29.94 20.83
C LEU A 111 6.47 29.97 19.74
N GLY A 112 6.66 31.10 19.05
CA GLY A 112 7.81 31.34 18.18
C GLY A 112 7.85 30.56 16.87
N PHE A 113 6.75 29.94 16.44
CA PHE A 113 6.67 29.34 15.10
C PHE A 113 6.62 30.45 14.04
N SER A 114 7.42 30.35 12.99
CA SER A 114 7.34 31.29 11.87
C SER A 114 6.28 30.86 10.85
N VAL A 115 5.74 31.83 10.09
CA VAL A 115 4.65 31.59 9.12
C VAL A 115 5.04 30.54 8.08
N ASP A 116 6.29 30.59 7.60
CA ASP A 116 6.87 29.65 6.65
C ASP A 116 6.97 28.22 7.22
N GLN A 117 7.33 28.05 8.50
CA GLN A 117 7.35 26.73 9.15
C GLN A 117 5.96 26.09 9.20
N LEU A 118 4.95 26.85 9.62
CA LEU A 118 3.57 26.33 9.73
C LEU A 118 3.00 26.04 8.34
N MET A 119 3.22 26.94 7.37
CA MET A 119 2.78 26.81 5.98
C MET A 119 3.46 25.64 5.25
N GLU A 120 4.76 25.40 5.48
CA GLU A 120 5.49 24.27 4.93
C GLU A 120 4.89 22.93 5.41
N LEU A 121 4.62 22.83 6.71
CA LEU A 121 4.02 21.64 7.32
C LEU A 121 2.54 21.46 6.93
N ALA A 122 1.80 22.56 6.76
CA ALA A 122 0.41 22.56 6.30
C ALA A 122 0.30 22.06 4.86
N GLY A 123 1.01 22.68 3.91
CA GLY A 123 0.98 22.25 2.51
C GLY A 123 1.54 20.83 2.31
N LEU A 124 2.57 20.43 3.06
CA LEU A 124 3.02 19.03 3.11
C LEU A 124 1.91 18.08 3.58
N SER A 125 1.12 18.48 4.59
CA SER A 125 -0.01 17.68 5.08
C SER A 125 -1.12 17.54 4.03
N VAL A 126 -1.39 18.59 3.24
CA VAL A 126 -2.33 18.57 2.11
C VAL A 126 -1.85 17.62 1.02
N ALA A 127 -0.58 17.76 0.59
CA ALA A 127 0.01 16.90 -0.42
C ALA A 127 0.03 15.42 0.01
N ALA A 128 0.31 15.15 1.30
CA ALA A 128 0.28 13.80 1.86
C ALA A 128 -1.14 13.20 1.89
N ALA A 129 -2.15 13.98 2.27
CA ALA A 129 -3.55 13.53 2.28
C ALA A 129 -4.06 13.20 0.86
N ILE A 130 -3.67 14.01 -0.13
CA ILE A 130 -3.94 13.75 -1.55
C ILE A 130 -3.26 12.44 -1.97
N ALA A 131 -1.99 12.25 -1.64
CA ALA A 131 -1.22 11.06 -2.01
C ALA A 131 -1.68 9.77 -1.32
N GLU A 132 -2.29 9.84 -0.13
CA GLU A 132 -2.90 8.68 0.53
C GLU A 132 -4.13 8.14 -0.23
N VAL A 133 -4.81 8.99 -1.02
CA VAL A 133 -6.08 8.65 -1.68
C VAL A 133 -5.94 8.46 -3.19
N TYR A 134 -5.36 9.44 -3.88
CA TYR A 134 -5.49 9.58 -5.32
C TYR A 134 -4.23 9.04 -6.04
N LYS A 135 -4.20 7.72 -6.29
CA LYS A 135 -3.04 7.04 -6.90
C LYS A 135 -2.55 7.72 -8.20
N LEU A 136 -1.23 7.90 -8.32
CA LEU A 136 -0.54 8.45 -9.50
C LEU A 136 -0.88 7.78 -10.85
N SER A 137 -1.23 6.49 -10.82
CA SER A 137 -1.65 5.72 -12.00
C SER A 137 -2.99 6.17 -12.59
N GLU A 138 -3.80 6.88 -11.81
CA GLU A 138 -5.18 7.25 -12.13
C GLU A 138 -5.44 8.75 -12.03
N HIS A 139 -4.69 9.45 -11.17
CA HIS A 139 -4.89 10.86 -10.84
C HIS A 139 -3.51 11.53 -10.72
N ASN A 140 -2.97 12.06 -11.83
CA ASN A 140 -1.66 12.72 -11.79
C ASN A 140 -1.68 14.18 -12.22
N ARG A 141 -2.75 14.66 -12.87
CA ARG A 141 -2.88 16.05 -13.31
C ARG A 141 -3.61 16.86 -12.24
N VAL A 142 -2.98 17.91 -11.73
CA VAL A 142 -3.51 18.67 -10.58
C VAL A 142 -3.59 20.15 -10.93
N LEU A 143 -4.73 20.80 -10.69
CA LEU A 143 -4.84 22.26 -10.70
C LEU A 143 -4.88 22.77 -9.27
N ALA A 144 -3.96 23.66 -8.88
CA ALA A 144 -3.98 24.32 -7.58
C ALA A 144 -4.43 25.78 -7.72
N ILE A 145 -5.61 26.12 -7.20
CA ILE A 145 -6.21 27.45 -7.28
C ILE A 145 -5.92 28.20 -5.98
N CYS A 146 -4.93 29.10 -6.01
CA CYS A 146 -4.34 29.72 -4.82
C CYS A 146 -4.89 31.14 -4.59
N GLY A 147 -5.29 31.43 -3.35
CA GLY A 147 -5.77 32.75 -2.93
C GLY A 147 -4.68 33.72 -2.45
N PRO A 148 -5.02 34.98 -2.13
CA PRO A 148 -4.08 36.04 -1.78
C PRO A 148 -3.61 36.03 -0.31
N GLY A 149 -3.87 34.93 0.42
CA GLY A 149 -3.57 34.81 1.86
C GLY A 149 -2.93 33.46 2.19
N ASN A 150 -2.83 33.14 3.48
CA ASN A 150 -2.10 31.95 3.96
C ASN A 150 -2.57 30.65 3.28
N ASN A 151 -3.88 30.44 3.11
CA ASN A 151 -4.44 29.27 2.42
C ASN A 151 -3.89 29.08 0.99
N GLY A 152 -3.64 30.20 0.27
CA GLY A 152 -3.01 30.15 -1.04
C GLY A 152 -1.53 29.80 -0.96
N GLY A 153 -0.82 30.27 0.08
CA GLY A 153 0.54 29.82 0.39
C GLY A 153 0.61 28.32 0.71
N ASP A 154 -0.34 27.80 1.50
CA ASP A 154 -0.48 26.37 1.76
C ASP A 154 -0.72 25.58 0.46
N GLY A 155 -1.51 26.13 -0.48
CA GLY A 155 -1.71 25.60 -1.82
C GLY A 155 -0.44 25.57 -2.68
N LEU A 156 0.38 26.63 -2.65
CA LEU A 156 1.68 26.68 -3.35
C LEU A 156 2.65 25.64 -2.80
N VAL A 157 2.75 25.52 -1.47
CA VAL A 157 3.56 24.48 -0.80
C VAL A 157 3.05 23.09 -1.15
N ALA A 158 1.73 22.85 -1.10
CA ALA A 158 1.13 21.57 -1.44
C ALA A 158 1.45 21.18 -2.88
N ALA A 159 1.35 22.12 -3.83
CA ALA A 159 1.71 21.86 -5.22
C ALA A 159 3.20 21.51 -5.41
N ARG A 160 4.12 22.15 -4.67
CA ARG A 160 5.55 21.79 -4.70
C ARG A 160 5.77 20.35 -4.19
N HIS A 161 5.15 19.96 -3.07
CA HIS A 161 5.26 18.59 -2.57
C HIS A 161 4.60 17.57 -3.51
N LEU A 162 3.46 17.89 -4.12
CA LEU A 162 2.83 17.05 -5.13
C LEU A 162 3.74 16.83 -6.36
N HIS A 163 4.46 17.86 -6.82
CA HIS A 163 5.48 17.68 -7.86
C HIS A 163 6.56 16.67 -7.41
N HIS A 164 7.11 16.81 -6.20
CA HIS A 164 8.09 15.86 -5.66
C HIS A 164 7.52 14.45 -5.42
N PHE A 165 6.22 14.31 -5.22
CA PHE A 165 5.52 13.02 -5.13
C PHE A 165 5.17 12.42 -6.50
N GLY A 166 5.52 13.08 -7.62
CA GLY A 166 5.34 12.58 -8.99
C GLY A 166 4.06 13.03 -9.70
N TYR A 167 3.27 13.93 -9.08
CA TYR A 167 2.12 14.56 -9.74
C TYR A 167 2.60 15.67 -10.69
N LYS A 168 1.68 16.13 -11.55
CA LYS A 168 1.85 17.21 -12.52
C LYS A 168 0.95 18.39 -12.13
N PRO A 169 1.37 19.22 -11.16
CA PRO A 169 0.62 20.41 -10.77
C PRO A 169 0.68 21.51 -11.84
N VAL A 170 -0.38 22.30 -11.90
CA VAL A 170 -0.52 23.58 -12.60
C VAL A 170 -1.11 24.57 -11.61
N ILE A 171 -0.62 25.81 -11.57
CA ILE A 171 -1.03 26.80 -10.56
C ILE A 171 -1.88 27.91 -11.18
N CYS A 172 -3.10 28.12 -10.68
CA CYS A 172 -3.84 29.36 -10.91
C CYS A 172 -3.68 30.26 -9.66
N TYR A 173 -2.90 31.35 -9.76
CA TYR A 173 -2.66 32.28 -8.65
C TYR A 173 -2.95 33.74 -9.08
N PRO A 174 -4.23 34.12 -9.21
CA PRO A 174 -4.64 35.36 -9.89
C PRO A 174 -4.35 36.65 -9.11
N LYS A 175 -4.17 36.56 -7.78
CA LYS A 175 -3.83 37.71 -6.93
C LYS A 175 -2.62 37.37 -6.08
N ARG A 176 -1.43 37.48 -6.70
CA ARG A 176 -0.14 37.28 -6.04
C ARG A 176 0.04 38.28 -4.89
N THR A 177 0.49 37.78 -3.74
CA THR A 177 0.66 38.57 -2.51
C THR A 177 2.06 39.19 -2.50
N PRO A 178 2.22 40.53 -2.49
CA PRO A 178 3.52 41.18 -2.60
C PRO A 178 4.27 41.14 -1.25
N LYS A 179 4.80 39.97 -0.90
CA LYS A 179 5.54 39.69 0.33
C LYS A 179 6.62 38.63 0.03
N PRO A 180 7.87 38.78 0.52
CA PRO A 180 8.98 37.88 0.18
C PRO A 180 8.73 36.39 0.38
N LEU A 181 7.89 36.00 1.34
CA LEU A 181 7.47 34.60 1.53
C LEU A 181 6.79 34.02 0.29
N TYR A 182 5.81 34.74 -0.25
CA TYR A 182 5.01 34.28 -1.39
C TYR A 182 5.81 34.36 -2.69
N ASP A 183 6.64 35.40 -2.85
CA ASP A 183 7.59 35.51 -3.96
C ASP A 183 8.59 34.33 -3.94
N GLY A 184 9.05 33.92 -2.76
CA GLY A 184 9.89 32.73 -2.55
C GLY A 184 9.19 31.42 -2.93
N LEU A 185 7.94 31.22 -2.52
CA LEU A 185 7.14 30.03 -2.89
C LEU A 185 6.91 29.94 -4.40
N VAL A 186 6.60 31.06 -5.04
CA VAL A 186 6.49 31.15 -6.51
C VAL A 186 7.82 30.80 -7.17
N THR A 187 8.93 31.40 -6.72
CA THR A 187 10.28 31.12 -7.24
C THR A 187 10.64 29.63 -7.12
N GLN A 188 10.26 28.96 -6.02
CA GLN A 188 10.48 27.52 -5.84
C GLN A 188 9.71 26.69 -6.88
N LEU A 189 8.44 27.00 -7.13
CA LEU A 189 7.62 26.31 -8.14
C LEU A 189 8.14 26.56 -9.56
N GLU A 190 8.48 27.81 -9.89
CA GLU A 190 9.07 28.17 -11.18
C GLU A 190 10.42 27.46 -11.39
N SER A 191 11.25 27.29 -10.35
CA SER A 191 12.51 26.53 -10.43
C SER A 191 12.33 25.03 -10.70
N LEU A 192 11.16 24.47 -10.37
CA LEU A 192 10.75 23.10 -10.68
C LEU A 192 10.03 22.99 -12.04
N SER A 193 9.97 24.08 -12.82
CA SER A 193 9.21 24.18 -14.07
C SER A 193 7.71 23.88 -13.90
N VAL A 194 7.14 24.14 -12.71
CA VAL A 194 5.71 24.01 -12.48
C VAL A 194 4.99 25.20 -13.16
N PRO A 195 4.08 24.96 -14.12
CA PRO A 195 3.44 26.03 -14.89
C PRO A 195 2.42 26.81 -14.06
N PHE A 196 2.34 28.10 -14.34
CA PHE A 196 1.28 29.00 -13.86
C PHE A 196 0.34 29.34 -15.01
N ILE A 197 -0.96 29.34 -14.75
CA ILE A 197 -2.04 29.68 -15.70
C ILE A 197 -2.84 30.88 -15.18
N SER A 198 -3.30 31.75 -16.08
CA SER A 198 -4.20 32.86 -15.75
C SER A 198 -5.64 32.35 -15.56
N VAL A 199 -6.57 33.21 -15.12
CA VAL A 199 -7.99 32.82 -15.02
C VAL A 199 -8.64 32.79 -16.39
N GLU A 200 -8.15 33.63 -17.29
CA GLU A 200 -8.59 33.80 -18.67
C GLU A 200 -8.17 32.62 -19.56
N ASP A 201 -7.04 31.99 -19.24
CA ASP A 201 -6.51 30.82 -19.96
C ASP A 201 -7.00 29.47 -19.40
N LEU A 202 -7.74 29.45 -18.28
CA LEU A 202 -8.32 28.21 -17.75
C LEU A 202 -9.34 27.62 -18.74
N PRO A 203 -9.31 26.30 -18.99
CA PRO A 203 -10.32 25.68 -19.84
C PRO A 203 -11.70 25.78 -19.20
N LEU A 204 -12.73 26.04 -20.02
CA LEU A 204 -14.13 26.06 -19.57
C LEU A 204 -14.57 24.74 -18.94
N ASP A 205 -13.91 23.64 -19.34
CA ASP A 205 -14.12 22.32 -18.78
C ASP A 205 -12.82 21.77 -18.17
N LEU A 206 -12.74 21.80 -16.84
CA LEU A 206 -11.56 21.32 -16.11
C LEU A 206 -11.43 19.78 -16.13
N SER A 207 -12.44 19.01 -16.55
CA SER A 207 -12.37 17.53 -16.50
C SER A 207 -11.50 16.89 -17.57
N GLU A 208 -11.29 17.59 -18.69
CA GLU A 208 -10.44 17.07 -19.77
C GLU A 208 -8.95 17.21 -19.43
N ASP A 209 -8.56 18.19 -18.63
CA ASP A 209 -7.15 18.52 -18.34
C ASP A 209 -6.69 18.10 -16.93
N PHE A 210 -7.58 18.00 -15.95
CA PHE A 210 -7.22 17.78 -14.55
C PHE A 210 -7.95 16.59 -13.92
N ASP A 211 -7.24 15.84 -13.07
CA ASP A 211 -7.81 14.73 -12.30
C ASP A 211 -8.16 15.15 -10.86
N ILE A 212 -7.46 16.18 -10.36
CA ILE A 212 -7.59 16.73 -9.00
C ILE A 212 -7.58 18.26 -9.10
N ILE A 213 -8.42 18.93 -8.33
CA ILE A 213 -8.41 20.39 -8.16
C ILE A 213 -8.26 20.72 -6.68
N VAL A 214 -7.16 21.39 -6.33
CA VAL A 214 -6.89 21.88 -4.98
C VAL A 214 -7.47 23.29 -4.85
N ASP A 215 -8.55 23.38 -4.09
CA ASP A 215 -9.18 24.62 -3.64
C ASP A 215 -8.37 25.19 -2.45
N ALA A 216 -7.52 26.15 -2.77
CA ALA A 216 -6.65 26.87 -1.83
C ALA A 216 -6.95 28.38 -1.83
N MET A 217 -8.21 28.78 -2.14
CA MET A 217 -8.57 30.20 -2.31
C MET A 217 -8.78 30.91 -0.97
N PHE A 218 -9.62 30.38 -0.08
CA PHE A 218 -10.01 31.05 1.16
C PHE A 218 -9.98 30.10 2.37
N GLY A 219 -9.11 30.40 3.34
CA GLY A 219 -9.05 29.69 4.63
C GLY A 219 -9.92 30.34 5.70
N PHE A 220 -9.85 29.83 6.93
CA PHE A 220 -10.71 30.25 8.06
C PHE A 220 -10.70 31.75 8.39
N SER A 221 -9.70 32.54 7.97
CA SER A 221 -9.62 33.98 8.24
C SER A 221 -10.36 34.86 7.23
N TYR A 222 -11.04 34.27 6.24
CA TYR A 222 -11.82 35.01 5.26
C TYR A 222 -13.17 35.46 5.83
N HIS A 223 -13.68 36.60 5.33
CA HIS A 223 -14.97 37.16 5.72
C HIS A 223 -15.72 37.73 4.49
N GLY A 224 -17.04 37.51 4.46
CA GLY A 224 -17.92 37.96 3.38
C GLY A 224 -17.93 37.03 2.16
N SER A 225 -18.62 37.46 1.11
CA SER A 225 -18.72 36.71 -0.15
C SER A 225 -17.41 36.80 -0.98
N PRO A 226 -17.06 35.76 -1.75
CA PRO A 226 -16.03 35.83 -2.80
C PRO A 226 -16.22 37.05 -3.71
N ARG A 227 -15.10 37.61 -4.19
CA ARG A 227 -15.07 38.78 -5.09
C ARG A 227 -14.20 38.49 -6.31
N PRO A 228 -14.41 39.17 -7.46
CA PRO A 228 -13.65 38.95 -8.68
C PRO A 228 -12.13 38.88 -8.49
N PRO A 229 -11.43 37.90 -9.09
CA PRO A 229 -11.95 36.84 -9.98
C PRO A 229 -12.41 35.55 -9.24
N PHE A 230 -12.38 35.53 -7.90
CA PHE A 230 -12.60 34.29 -7.13
C PHE A 230 -14.07 33.84 -7.04
N ASP A 231 -15.03 34.74 -7.25
CA ASP A 231 -16.44 34.39 -7.42
C ASP A 231 -16.66 33.53 -8.68
N GLY A 232 -16.06 33.90 -9.81
CA GLY A 232 -16.06 33.10 -11.04
C GLY A 232 -15.40 31.74 -10.86
N LEU A 233 -14.26 31.68 -10.15
CA LEU A 233 -13.57 30.42 -9.83
C LEU A 233 -14.41 29.51 -8.93
N VAL A 234 -15.05 30.05 -7.89
CA VAL A 234 -15.98 29.29 -7.03
C VAL A 234 -17.16 28.74 -7.85
N GLN A 235 -17.77 29.56 -8.72
CA GLN A 235 -18.87 29.11 -9.59
C GLN A 235 -18.44 28.04 -10.61
N MET A 236 -17.21 28.11 -11.12
CA MET A 236 -16.61 27.09 -11.97
C MET A 236 -16.53 25.74 -11.24
N LEU A 237 -16.06 25.72 -9.99
CA LEU A 237 -15.98 24.50 -9.18
C LEU A 237 -17.36 23.94 -8.77
N VAL A 238 -18.34 24.80 -8.48
CA VAL A 238 -19.73 24.38 -8.23
C VAL A 238 -20.32 23.70 -9.48
N SER A 239 -20.07 24.27 -10.67
CA SER A 239 -20.62 23.78 -11.93
C SER A 239 -20.15 22.38 -12.33
N LEU A 240 -18.95 21.95 -11.88
CA LEU A 240 -18.42 20.59 -12.15
C LEU A 240 -19.33 19.46 -11.63
N ARG A 241 -20.16 19.73 -10.62
CA ARG A 241 -21.10 18.76 -10.01
C ARG A 241 -22.47 18.71 -10.69
N ASN A 242 -22.81 19.71 -11.51
CA ASN A 242 -24.15 19.90 -12.07
C ASN A 242 -24.33 19.32 -13.48
N TYR A 243 -23.29 18.71 -14.05
CA TYR A 243 -23.33 18.19 -15.41
C TYR A 243 -23.90 16.75 -15.48
N ASP A 244 -24.68 16.46 -16.52
CA ASP A 244 -25.32 15.14 -16.66
C ASP A 244 -24.32 14.00 -16.94
N GLY A 245 -24.79 12.76 -16.73
CA GLY A 245 -23.99 11.53 -16.67
C GLY A 245 -23.39 11.05 -18.00
N THR A 246 -22.94 11.96 -18.85
CA THR A 246 -22.24 11.71 -20.12
C THR A 246 -20.71 11.71 -19.99
N ARG A 247 -20.14 12.29 -18.93
CA ARG A 247 -18.68 12.33 -18.68
C ARG A 247 -18.14 11.03 -18.07
N GLN A 248 -16.96 10.61 -18.51
CA GLN A 248 -16.30 9.39 -18.02
C GLN A 248 -15.61 9.54 -16.66
N LYS A 249 -15.20 10.75 -16.27
CA LYS A 249 -14.56 11.05 -14.99
C LYS A 249 -14.77 12.52 -14.60
N ILE A 250 -15.00 12.79 -13.31
CA ILE A 250 -15.10 14.15 -12.75
C ILE A 250 -13.85 14.39 -11.89
N PRO A 251 -13.20 15.58 -11.94
CA PRO A 251 -12.04 15.89 -11.10
C PRO A 251 -12.41 15.84 -9.63
N ALA A 252 -11.53 15.28 -8.81
CA ALA A 252 -11.69 15.31 -7.36
C ALA A 252 -11.39 16.71 -6.81
N ILE A 253 -12.34 17.32 -6.10
CA ILE A 253 -12.14 18.64 -5.48
C ILE A 253 -11.59 18.45 -4.05
N VAL A 254 -10.44 19.08 -3.77
CA VAL A 254 -9.72 19.01 -2.50
C VAL A 254 -9.64 20.40 -1.88
N SER A 255 -10.43 20.67 -0.85
CA SER A 255 -10.40 21.97 -0.15
C SER A 255 -9.37 21.98 0.98
N VAL A 256 -8.52 23.00 0.97
CA VAL A 256 -7.52 23.28 2.00
C VAL A 256 -8.17 24.07 3.14
N ASP A 257 -8.08 23.50 4.34
CA ASP A 257 -8.60 23.97 5.62
C ASP A 257 -10.13 24.04 5.74
N ILE A 258 -10.78 24.81 4.87
CA ILE A 258 -12.23 24.94 4.71
C ILE A 258 -12.59 25.02 3.21
N PRO A 259 -13.80 24.64 2.79
CA PRO A 259 -14.21 24.86 1.40
C PRO A 259 -14.43 26.34 1.11
N SER A 260 -13.81 26.85 0.03
CA SER A 260 -13.85 28.28 -0.28
C SER A 260 -15.28 28.77 -0.54
N GLY A 261 -15.64 29.86 0.14
CA GLY A 261 -16.99 30.45 0.09
C GLY A 261 -17.98 29.90 1.12
N TRP A 262 -17.65 28.83 1.86
CA TRP A 262 -18.44 28.41 3.01
C TRP A 262 -18.28 29.39 4.19
N HIS A 263 -19.32 29.52 5.02
CA HIS A 263 -19.19 30.17 6.32
C HIS A 263 -18.39 29.29 7.28
N VAL A 264 -17.41 29.88 7.98
CA VAL A 264 -16.41 29.15 8.78
C VAL A 264 -17.03 28.33 9.93
N GLU A 265 -18.22 28.70 10.38
CA GLU A 265 -18.94 27.98 11.45
C GLU A 265 -20.24 27.32 10.97
N GLU A 266 -20.96 27.93 10.02
CA GLU A 266 -22.27 27.45 9.55
C GLU A 266 -22.21 26.70 8.21
N GLY A 267 -21.02 26.48 7.66
CA GLY A 267 -20.83 25.70 6.44
C GLY A 267 -21.47 26.34 5.21
N ASP A 268 -22.16 25.51 4.42
CA ASP A 268 -22.72 25.91 3.15
C ASP A 268 -24.12 26.54 3.32
N ILE A 269 -24.14 27.82 3.68
CA ILE A 269 -25.36 28.59 3.87
C ILE A 269 -26.08 28.72 2.51
N GLY A 270 -27.16 27.94 2.34
CA GLY A 270 -27.96 27.87 1.11
C GLY A 270 -27.77 26.55 0.33
N GLY A 271 -26.66 25.83 0.56
CA GLY A 271 -26.42 24.54 -0.07
C GLY A 271 -25.93 24.60 -1.52
N GLU A 272 -25.62 25.79 -2.03
CA GLU A 272 -25.16 26.05 -3.41
C GLU A 272 -23.62 26.17 -3.53
N GLY A 273 -22.89 26.07 -2.41
CA GLY A 273 -21.44 26.15 -2.37
C GLY A 273 -20.71 24.90 -2.90
N ILE A 274 -19.38 24.99 -2.94
CA ILE A 274 -18.49 23.92 -3.41
C ILE A 274 -18.75 22.63 -2.61
N LYS A 275 -18.80 21.49 -3.31
CA LYS A 275 -18.92 20.15 -2.72
C LYS A 275 -17.60 19.37 -2.89
N PRO A 276 -16.62 19.55 -1.99
CA PRO A 276 -15.33 18.86 -2.11
C PRO A 276 -15.46 17.35 -1.87
N ASP A 277 -14.65 16.57 -2.58
CA ASP A 277 -14.45 15.14 -2.33
C ASP A 277 -13.53 14.91 -1.13
N MET A 278 -12.56 15.82 -0.97
CA MET A 278 -11.64 15.84 0.15
C MET A 278 -11.63 17.18 0.87
N LEU A 279 -11.69 17.15 2.20
CA LEU A 279 -11.37 18.28 3.06
C LEU A 279 -10.12 17.95 3.86
N VAL A 280 -9.11 18.83 3.82
CA VAL A 280 -7.91 18.72 4.67
C VAL A 280 -7.94 19.86 5.68
N SER A 281 -8.52 19.61 6.85
CA SER A 281 -8.52 20.58 7.96
C SER A 281 -7.11 20.70 8.56
N LEU A 282 -6.63 21.92 8.74
CA LEU A 282 -5.32 22.21 9.34
C LEU A 282 -5.46 22.58 10.81
N THR A 283 -4.49 22.16 11.64
CA THR A 283 -4.42 22.39 13.10
C THR A 283 -5.53 21.66 13.88
N ALA A 284 -6.79 22.01 13.64
CA ALA A 284 -7.99 21.28 14.03
C ALA A 284 -9.16 21.66 13.09
N PRO A 285 -10.19 20.80 12.92
CA PRO A 285 -11.34 21.11 12.08
C PRO A 285 -12.07 22.38 12.52
N LYS A 286 -12.49 23.22 11.56
CA LYS A 286 -13.40 24.35 11.81
C LYS A 286 -14.84 23.85 11.88
N LEU A 287 -15.72 24.57 12.59
CA LEU A 287 -17.11 24.15 12.81
C LEU A 287 -17.88 23.84 11.50
N CYS A 288 -17.60 24.54 10.40
CA CYS A 288 -18.13 24.26 9.07
C CYS A 288 -17.92 22.81 8.61
N ALA A 289 -16.82 22.17 9.02
CA ALA A 289 -16.49 20.80 8.63
C ALA A 289 -17.50 19.77 9.16
N LYS A 290 -18.38 20.11 10.10
CA LYS A 290 -19.51 19.27 10.51
C LYS A 290 -20.55 19.05 9.40
N GLN A 291 -20.58 19.94 8.40
CA GLN A 291 -21.43 19.80 7.21
C GLN A 291 -20.70 19.17 6.02
N PHE A 292 -19.41 18.84 6.15
CA PHE A 292 -18.69 18.15 5.10
C PHE A 292 -19.27 16.74 4.89
N SER A 293 -19.64 16.45 3.64
CA SER A 293 -20.28 15.20 3.23
C SER A 293 -19.48 14.40 2.20
N GLY A 294 -18.29 14.86 1.83
CA GLY A 294 -17.40 14.16 0.90
C GLY A 294 -16.81 12.88 1.50
N PRO A 295 -16.29 11.95 0.66
CA PRO A 295 -15.77 10.67 1.10
C PRO A 295 -14.48 10.75 1.94
N HIS A 296 -13.76 11.89 1.95
CA HIS A 296 -12.43 11.98 2.56
C HIS A 296 -12.28 13.25 3.43
N HIS A 297 -12.23 13.10 4.75
CA HIS A 297 -11.87 14.20 5.66
C HIS A 297 -10.58 13.83 6.38
N PHE A 298 -9.58 14.70 6.28
CA PHE A 298 -8.27 14.58 6.88
C PHE A 298 -8.00 15.72 7.85
N LEU A 299 -7.22 15.40 8.89
CA LEU A 299 -6.56 16.37 9.75
C LEU A 299 -5.08 16.41 9.38
N GLY A 300 -4.61 17.60 8.98
CA GLY A 300 -3.21 17.93 8.76
C GLY A 300 -2.70 18.95 9.78
N GLY A 301 -1.44 19.38 9.62
CA GLY A 301 -0.81 20.34 10.53
C GLY A 301 -0.39 19.68 11.85
N ARG A 302 0.43 18.62 11.75
CA ARG A 302 0.99 17.87 12.88
C ARG A 302 2.07 18.67 13.64
N PHE A 303 1.69 19.83 14.19
CA PHE A 303 2.54 20.73 14.96
C PHE A 303 1.88 21.27 16.24
N VAL A 304 0.61 20.93 16.51
CA VAL A 304 -0.15 21.42 17.67
C VAL A 304 0.54 21.05 19.00
N PRO A 305 1.04 22.03 19.78
CA PRO A 305 1.72 21.74 21.03
C PRO A 305 0.73 21.26 22.11
N PRO A 306 1.15 20.40 23.07
CA PRO A 306 0.27 19.92 24.14
C PRO A 306 -0.42 21.05 24.92
N LEU A 307 0.26 22.18 25.15
CA LEU A 307 -0.29 23.36 25.81
C LEU A 307 -1.50 23.96 25.07
N ILE A 308 -1.48 23.96 23.73
CA ILE A 308 -2.62 24.42 22.91
C ILE A 308 -3.77 23.42 23.00
N ALA A 309 -3.46 22.12 22.87
CA ALA A 309 -4.46 21.07 22.98
C ALA A 309 -5.16 21.08 24.35
N GLU A 310 -4.42 21.29 25.44
CA GLU A 310 -4.97 21.44 26.79
C GLU A 310 -5.80 22.72 26.96
N LYS A 311 -5.24 23.89 26.59
CA LYS A 311 -5.90 25.21 26.71
C LYS A 311 -7.26 25.24 26.00
N TYR A 312 -7.35 24.67 24.80
CA TYR A 312 -8.57 24.66 23.98
C TYR A 312 -9.37 23.35 24.07
N LYS A 313 -8.95 22.39 24.92
CA LYS A 313 -9.59 21.07 25.09
C LYS A 313 -9.79 20.34 23.75
N LEU A 314 -8.71 20.28 22.96
CA LEU A 314 -8.70 19.66 21.64
C LEU A 314 -8.54 18.14 21.78
N HIS A 315 -9.61 17.41 21.46
CA HIS A 315 -9.55 15.97 21.25
C HIS A 315 -9.15 15.75 19.79
N LEU A 316 -7.85 15.53 19.56
CA LEU A 316 -7.28 15.22 18.25
C LEU A 316 -6.89 13.74 18.19
N PRO A 317 -7.06 13.06 17.05
CA PRO A 317 -6.57 11.70 16.85
C PRO A 317 -5.04 11.62 16.93
N SER A 318 -4.52 10.44 17.21
CA SER A 318 -3.08 10.17 17.08
C SER A 318 -2.71 9.97 15.62
N TYR A 319 -1.67 10.65 15.16
CA TYR A 319 -1.08 10.44 13.84
C TYR A 319 -0.26 9.15 13.83
N SER A 320 -0.45 8.30 12.81
CA SER A 320 0.30 7.04 12.68
C SER A 320 1.75 7.29 12.26
N GLY A 321 2.70 6.68 12.96
CA GLY A 321 4.13 6.72 12.63
C GLY A 321 4.65 8.14 12.36
N THR A 322 5.21 8.34 11.16
CA THR A 322 5.73 9.62 10.64
C THR A 322 4.74 10.38 9.75
N SER A 323 3.46 9.97 9.67
CA SER A 323 2.47 10.63 8.80
C SER A 323 2.22 12.09 9.22
N MET A 324 2.08 12.97 8.23
CA MET A 324 1.74 14.39 8.42
C MET A 324 0.23 14.64 8.41
N CYS A 325 -0.56 13.67 7.94
CA CYS A 325 -2.01 13.70 7.93
C CYS A 325 -2.61 12.45 8.63
N VAL A 326 -3.85 12.56 9.08
CA VAL A 326 -4.63 11.44 9.61
C VAL A 326 -6.09 11.57 9.19
N ARG A 327 -6.69 10.47 8.73
CA ARG A 327 -8.09 10.44 8.31
C ARG A 327 -9.02 10.54 9.52
N ILE A 328 -9.96 11.47 9.47
CA ILE A 328 -10.93 11.77 10.55
C ILE A 328 -12.39 11.66 10.12
N GLY A 329 -12.65 11.66 8.80
CA GLY A 329 -14.00 11.46 8.27
C GLY A 329 -14.55 10.06 8.55
N LYS A 330 -15.86 9.91 8.42
CA LYS A 330 -16.49 8.59 8.41
C LYS A 330 -15.80 7.72 7.34
N PRO A 331 -15.41 6.48 7.64
CA PRO A 331 -14.83 5.61 6.63
C PRO A 331 -15.82 5.48 5.46
N PRO A 332 -15.35 5.52 4.20
CA PRO A 332 -16.24 5.43 3.05
C PRO A 332 -17.06 4.15 3.15
N LYS A 333 -18.36 4.24 2.87
CA LYS A 333 -19.23 3.07 2.82
C LYS A 333 -18.77 2.20 1.65
N ILE A 334 -18.00 1.16 1.94
CA ILE A 334 -17.42 0.27 0.93
C ILE A 334 -18.58 -0.43 0.20
N ASP A 335 -18.84 -0.01 -1.03
CA ASP A 335 -19.60 -0.82 -1.97
C ASP A 335 -18.68 -1.92 -2.51
N VAL A 336 -18.87 -3.13 -1.99
CA VAL A 336 -18.11 -4.32 -2.39
C VAL A 336 -18.25 -4.60 -3.89
N SER A 337 -19.35 -4.19 -4.53
CA SER A 337 -19.52 -4.35 -5.98
C SER A 337 -18.66 -3.38 -6.81
N ALA A 338 -18.27 -2.25 -6.22
CA ALA A 338 -17.43 -1.23 -6.84
C ALA A 338 -15.91 -1.46 -6.64
N LEU A 339 -15.50 -2.42 -5.79
CA LEU A 339 -14.09 -2.82 -5.60
C LEU A 339 -13.49 -3.59 -6.81
N ARG A 340 -14.22 -3.67 -7.93
CA ARG A 340 -13.79 -4.43 -9.11
C ARG A 340 -12.73 -3.66 -9.88
N GLU A 341 -11.55 -4.27 -10.01
CA GLU A 341 -10.51 -3.82 -10.93
C GLU A 341 -10.64 -4.51 -12.32
N ASN A 342 -10.05 -3.90 -13.35
CA ASN A 342 -9.95 -4.48 -14.69
C ASN A 342 -8.51 -4.94 -14.94
N TYR A 343 -8.30 -6.24 -15.05
CA TYR A 343 -6.97 -6.82 -15.25
C TYR A 343 -6.39 -6.47 -16.62
N ILE A 344 -5.10 -6.15 -16.66
CA ILE A 344 -4.32 -5.95 -17.89
C ILE A 344 -3.20 -6.98 -17.85
N SER A 345 -3.31 -7.99 -18.71
CA SER A 345 -2.36 -9.10 -18.79
C SER A 345 -2.10 -9.48 -20.26
N PRO A 346 -1.04 -10.24 -20.57
CA PRO A 346 -0.90 -10.93 -21.85
C PRO A 346 -2.06 -11.90 -22.09
N GLU A 347 -2.32 -12.23 -23.36
CA GLU A 347 -3.20 -13.34 -23.75
C GLU A 347 -2.56 -14.68 -23.34
N PHE A 348 -3.38 -15.69 -23.07
CA PHE A 348 -2.91 -17.02 -22.67
C PHE A 348 -3.60 -18.08 -23.53
N LEU A 349 -2.85 -18.60 -24.51
CA LEU A 349 -3.33 -19.44 -25.61
C LEU A 349 -2.81 -20.87 -25.52
N GLU A 350 -3.54 -21.80 -26.14
CA GLU A 350 -3.28 -23.24 -26.16
C GLU A 350 -1.95 -23.60 -26.85
N GLU A 351 -1.50 -22.80 -27.82
CA GLU A 351 -0.21 -22.97 -28.50
C GLU A 351 1.01 -22.46 -27.71
N ASP A 352 0.83 -21.62 -26.70
CA ASP A 352 1.91 -20.93 -25.96
C ASP A 352 2.28 -21.61 -24.62
N VAL A 353 1.63 -22.73 -24.30
CA VAL A 353 1.77 -23.44 -23.03
C VAL A 353 2.58 -24.73 -23.11
N GLU A 354 3.21 -25.08 -22.00
CA GLU A 354 3.90 -26.37 -21.87
C GLU A 354 2.89 -27.53 -21.91
N SER A 355 3.25 -28.63 -22.59
CA SER A 355 2.42 -29.83 -22.68
C SER A 355 2.31 -30.60 -21.35
N ASP A 356 3.30 -30.45 -20.46
CA ASP A 356 3.25 -30.95 -19.09
C ASP A 356 2.83 -29.81 -18.13
N PRO A 357 1.72 -29.94 -17.39
CA PRO A 357 1.27 -28.91 -16.46
C PRO A 357 2.21 -28.69 -15.27
N ILE A 358 3.09 -29.64 -14.91
CA ILE A 358 4.15 -29.40 -13.91
C ILE A 358 5.18 -28.39 -14.46
N ASN A 359 5.50 -28.46 -15.76
CA ASN A 359 6.39 -27.50 -16.40
C ASN A 359 5.71 -26.14 -16.60
N GLN A 360 4.42 -26.13 -16.97
CA GLN A 360 3.63 -24.89 -17.02
C GLN A 360 3.51 -24.22 -15.64
N PHE A 361 3.32 -25.01 -14.57
CA PHE A 361 3.36 -24.50 -13.19
C PHE A 361 4.76 -23.96 -12.83
N ARG A 362 5.83 -24.68 -13.17
CA ARG A 362 7.22 -24.24 -12.92
C ARG A 362 7.50 -22.88 -13.54
N LYS A 363 7.16 -22.70 -14.82
CA LYS A 363 7.27 -21.46 -15.59
C LYS A 363 6.57 -20.29 -14.89
N TRP A 364 5.28 -20.44 -14.57
CA TRP A 364 4.53 -19.40 -13.86
C TRP A 364 5.02 -19.15 -12.42
N PHE A 365 5.49 -20.17 -11.71
CA PHE A 365 6.06 -20.03 -10.37
C PHE A 365 7.39 -19.27 -10.38
N GLU A 366 8.25 -19.54 -11.35
CA GLU A 366 9.51 -18.81 -11.56
C GLU A 366 9.26 -17.36 -11.96
N GLU A 367 8.24 -17.09 -12.80
CA GLU A 367 7.78 -15.73 -13.10
C GLU A 367 7.24 -15.00 -11.85
N ALA A 368 6.48 -15.68 -10.98
CA ALA A 368 5.98 -15.13 -9.72
C ALA A 368 7.11 -14.80 -8.72
N VAL A 369 8.17 -15.62 -8.69
CA VAL A 369 9.39 -15.35 -7.91
C VAL A 369 10.17 -14.17 -8.53
N GLY A 370 10.34 -14.15 -9.86
CA GLY A 370 11.06 -13.10 -10.59
C GLY A 370 10.40 -11.73 -10.49
N ALA A 371 9.06 -11.68 -10.41
CA ALA A 371 8.29 -10.47 -10.14
C ALA A 371 8.39 -9.96 -8.68
N GLY A 372 9.06 -10.71 -7.79
CA GLY A 372 9.24 -10.32 -6.39
C GLY A 372 7.97 -10.39 -5.56
N LEU A 373 6.99 -11.21 -5.95
CA LEU A 373 5.75 -11.38 -5.19
C LEU A 373 6.03 -11.88 -3.77
N LYS A 374 5.18 -11.49 -2.82
CA LYS A 374 5.31 -11.92 -1.43
C LYS A 374 4.81 -13.36 -1.28
N GLU A 375 5.70 -14.25 -0.82
CA GLU A 375 5.40 -15.66 -0.53
C GLU A 375 4.68 -16.38 -1.71
N PRO A 376 5.27 -16.43 -2.93
CA PRO A 376 4.61 -17.01 -4.11
C PRO A 376 4.33 -18.52 -3.97
N ASN A 377 4.95 -19.18 -2.99
CA ASN A 377 4.72 -20.56 -2.59
C ASN A 377 3.59 -20.74 -1.55
N ALA A 378 2.87 -19.68 -1.19
CA ALA A 378 1.64 -19.79 -0.41
C ALA A 378 0.49 -20.32 -1.27
N MET A 379 -0.26 -21.28 -0.73
CA MET A 379 -1.40 -21.89 -1.40
C MET A 379 -2.53 -22.13 -0.41
N ALA A 380 -3.79 -21.93 -0.83
CA ALA A 380 -4.93 -22.40 -0.06
C ALA A 380 -5.10 -23.90 -0.30
N LEU A 381 -4.95 -24.69 0.76
CA LEU A 381 -5.27 -26.11 0.78
C LEU A 381 -6.74 -26.26 1.22
N SER A 382 -7.55 -26.90 0.38
CA SER A 382 -8.95 -27.22 0.65
C SER A 382 -9.14 -28.73 0.80
N THR A 383 -9.72 -29.16 1.92
CA THR A 383 -9.96 -30.56 2.30
C THR A 383 -11.40 -30.75 2.76
N ALA A 384 -11.92 -31.98 2.68
CA ALA A 384 -13.27 -32.31 3.17
C ALA A 384 -13.29 -33.74 3.71
N GLY A 385 -13.81 -33.94 4.92
CA GLY A 385 -13.99 -35.28 5.50
C GLY A 385 -15.23 -35.99 4.96
N LYS A 386 -15.55 -37.18 5.50
CA LYS A 386 -16.65 -38.04 5.00
C LYS A 386 -18.06 -37.43 5.09
N ASN A 387 -18.21 -36.30 5.80
CA ASN A 387 -19.45 -35.55 5.93
C ASN A 387 -19.65 -34.47 4.84
N GLY A 388 -18.74 -34.37 3.87
CA GLY A 388 -18.79 -33.39 2.77
C GLY A 388 -18.53 -31.94 3.19
N LYS A 389 -18.22 -31.67 4.46
CA LYS A 389 -17.93 -30.29 4.93
C LYS A 389 -16.50 -29.91 4.53
N VAL A 390 -16.41 -29.02 3.56
CA VAL A 390 -15.13 -28.43 3.11
C VAL A 390 -14.54 -27.53 4.19
N SER A 391 -13.21 -27.52 4.28
CA SER A 391 -12.43 -26.52 5.01
C SER A 391 -11.22 -26.11 4.19
N SER A 392 -10.88 -24.82 4.25
CA SER A 392 -9.75 -24.25 3.50
C SER A 392 -8.82 -23.48 4.44
N ARG A 393 -7.51 -23.51 4.18
CA ARG A 393 -6.52 -22.70 4.89
C ARG A 393 -5.24 -22.53 4.08
N MET A 394 -4.55 -21.42 4.30
CA MET A 394 -3.22 -21.21 3.73
C MET A 394 -2.21 -22.20 4.32
N VAL A 395 -1.40 -22.78 3.45
CA VAL A 395 -0.20 -23.55 3.74
C VAL A 395 0.90 -23.11 2.77
N LEU A 396 2.15 -23.51 3.03
CA LEU A 396 3.27 -23.23 2.15
C LEU A 396 3.66 -24.50 1.39
N LEU A 397 3.74 -24.41 0.07
CA LEU A 397 4.40 -25.38 -0.79
C LEU A 397 5.90 -25.47 -0.41
N LYS A 398 6.44 -26.70 -0.37
CA LYS A 398 7.83 -26.98 0.02
C LYS A 398 8.63 -27.76 -1.03
N GLY A 399 7.95 -28.42 -1.95
CA GLY A 399 8.56 -29.04 -3.13
C GLY A 399 7.47 -29.36 -4.15
N PHE A 400 7.84 -29.41 -5.43
CA PHE A 400 7.00 -29.93 -6.48
C PHE A 400 7.88 -30.55 -7.58
N ASP A 401 7.48 -31.72 -8.03
CA ASP A 401 8.17 -32.56 -9.01
C ASP A 401 7.12 -33.39 -9.78
N GLU A 402 7.55 -34.27 -10.68
CA GLU A 402 6.67 -35.13 -11.49
C GLU A 402 5.74 -36.05 -10.66
N ASN A 403 6.05 -36.28 -9.38
CA ASN A 403 5.23 -37.06 -8.45
C ASN A 403 4.23 -36.18 -7.68
N GLY A 404 4.29 -34.85 -7.81
CA GLY A 404 3.29 -33.91 -7.32
C GLY A 404 3.77 -32.89 -6.30
N PHE A 405 2.83 -32.31 -5.55
CA PHE A 405 3.02 -31.11 -4.71
C PHE A 405 3.12 -31.44 -3.22
N VAL A 406 4.18 -30.98 -2.54
CA VAL A 406 4.49 -31.35 -1.15
C VAL A 406 4.32 -30.18 -0.18
N TRP A 407 3.65 -30.45 0.94
CA TRP A 407 3.58 -29.56 2.11
C TRP A 407 3.72 -30.34 3.42
N PHE A 408 4.24 -29.70 4.46
CA PHE A 408 4.51 -30.34 5.76
C PHE A 408 3.62 -29.78 6.86
N THR A 409 3.15 -30.65 7.76
CA THR A 409 2.07 -30.32 8.67
C THR A 409 1.93 -31.26 9.86
N ASN A 410 1.05 -30.91 10.80
CA ASN A 410 0.68 -31.77 11.92
C ASN A 410 -0.46 -32.74 11.50
N TYR A 411 -0.23 -34.05 11.66
CA TYR A 411 -1.14 -35.16 11.32
C TYR A 411 -2.38 -35.28 12.25
N GLU A 412 -2.41 -34.59 13.39
CA GLU A 412 -3.57 -34.49 14.30
C GLU A 412 -4.41 -33.23 14.02
N SER A 413 -4.07 -32.45 12.99
CA SER A 413 -4.84 -31.25 12.62
C SER A 413 -6.12 -31.59 11.88
N ARG A 414 -7.12 -30.70 11.91
CA ARG A 414 -8.42 -30.86 11.22
C ARG A 414 -8.28 -31.36 9.78
N LYS A 415 -7.46 -30.70 8.96
CA LYS A 415 -7.19 -31.09 7.56
C LYS A 415 -6.54 -32.47 7.43
N ALA A 416 -5.72 -32.91 8.39
CA ALA A 416 -5.10 -34.23 8.36
C ALA A 416 -6.11 -35.34 8.73
N HIS A 417 -7.04 -35.05 9.64
CA HIS A 417 -8.21 -35.90 9.88
C HIS A 417 -9.12 -35.98 8.65
N GLU A 418 -9.45 -34.84 8.03
CA GLU A 418 -10.23 -34.79 6.78
C GLU A 418 -9.55 -35.63 5.66
N LEU A 419 -8.23 -35.46 5.46
CA LEU A 419 -7.43 -36.26 4.52
C LEU A 419 -7.35 -37.75 4.86
N SER A 420 -7.45 -38.13 6.13
CA SER A 420 -7.47 -39.54 6.55
C SER A 420 -8.81 -40.22 6.29
N GLU A 421 -9.90 -39.45 6.22
CA GLU A 421 -11.24 -39.95 5.85
C GLU A 421 -11.48 -39.91 4.34
N ASN A 422 -10.87 -38.94 3.65
CA ASN A 422 -11.01 -38.71 2.22
C ASN A 422 -9.67 -38.18 1.66
N PRO A 423 -8.88 -39.03 0.99
CA PRO A 423 -7.52 -38.69 0.57
C PRO A 423 -7.50 -37.88 -0.74
N HIS A 424 -8.29 -36.79 -0.81
CA HIS A 424 -8.32 -35.86 -1.94
C HIS A 424 -8.25 -34.42 -1.43
N ALA A 425 -7.64 -33.54 -2.21
CA ALA A 425 -7.60 -32.11 -1.92
C ALA A 425 -7.58 -31.26 -3.20
N SER A 426 -7.85 -29.97 -3.02
CA SER A 426 -7.63 -28.92 -4.03
C SER A 426 -6.64 -27.89 -3.48
N LEU A 427 -5.62 -27.57 -4.26
CA LEU A 427 -4.62 -26.53 -4.01
C LEU A 427 -4.95 -25.33 -4.89
N LEU A 428 -4.93 -24.14 -4.31
CA LEU A 428 -5.14 -22.88 -5.02
C LEU A 428 -3.97 -21.93 -4.79
N PHE A 429 -3.28 -21.58 -5.86
CA PHE A 429 -2.30 -20.49 -5.90
C PHE A 429 -2.97 -19.25 -6.49
N TYR A 430 -2.73 -18.09 -5.89
CA TYR A 430 -3.22 -16.80 -6.37
C TYR A 430 -2.08 -15.79 -6.33
N TRP A 431 -1.75 -15.23 -7.48
CA TRP A 431 -0.65 -14.29 -7.69
C TRP A 431 -1.24 -12.98 -8.21
N ASP A 432 -1.67 -12.14 -7.27
CA ASP A 432 -2.39 -10.88 -7.54
C ASP A 432 -1.62 -9.95 -8.49
N GLY A 433 -0.34 -9.68 -8.22
CA GLY A 433 0.50 -8.82 -9.05
C GLY A 433 0.77 -9.33 -10.48
N LEU A 434 0.36 -10.56 -10.81
CA LEU A 434 0.41 -11.12 -12.17
C LEU A 434 -1.00 -11.43 -12.74
N ASN A 435 -2.06 -11.11 -11.99
CA ASN A 435 -3.45 -11.47 -12.31
C ASN A 435 -3.62 -12.97 -12.62
N ARG A 436 -2.92 -13.85 -11.89
CA ARG A 436 -2.89 -15.30 -12.17
C ARG A 436 -3.45 -16.14 -11.03
N GLN A 437 -4.03 -17.27 -11.40
CA GLN A 437 -4.49 -18.30 -10.48
C GLN A 437 -4.15 -19.68 -11.06
N VAL A 438 -3.69 -20.60 -10.20
CA VAL A 438 -3.54 -22.01 -10.55
C VAL A 438 -4.30 -22.88 -9.55
N ARG A 439 -5.15 -23.77 -10.05
CA ARG A 439 -5.78 -24.85 -9.28
C ARG A 439 -5.07 -26.16 -9.59
N VAL A 440 -4.84 -26.98 -8.57
CA VAL A 440 -4.35 -28.36 -8.71
C VAL A 440 -5.20 -29.27 -7.84
N GLU A 441 -5.80 -30.31 -8.43
CA GLU A 441 -6.67 -31.24 -7.71
C GLU A 441 -6.20 -32.68 -7.90
N GLY A 442 -6.42 -33.54 -6.90
CA GLY A 442 -6.11 -34.96 -6.99
C GLY A 442 -5.95 -35.66 -5.64
N SER A 443 -5.50 -36.91 -5.71
CA SER A 443 -5.28 -37.78 -4.55
C SER A 443 -4.08 -37.34 -3.69
N VAL A 444 -4.17 -37.60 -2.37
CA VAL A 444 -3.18 -37.16 -1.37
C VAL A 444 -2.68 -38.34 -0.56
N GLN A 445 -1.36 -38.47 -0.49
CA GLN A 445 -0.66 -39.48 0.33
C GLN A 445 0.32 -38.82 1.29
N LYS A 446 0.70 -39.53 2.37
CA LYS A 446 1.83 -39.10 3.20
C LYS A 446 3.15 -39.31 2.42
N VAL A 447 4.11 -38.42 2.63
CA VAL A 447 5.49 -38.67 2.19
C VAL A 447 6.16 -39.71 3.10
N SER A 448 7.36 -40.17 2.75
CA SER A 448 8.08 -41.13 3.60
C SER A 448 8.45 -40.51 4.96
N GLU A 449 8.75 -41.37 5.93
CA GLU A 449 9.21 -40.89 7.24
C GLU A 449 10.59 -40.24 7.11
N GLU A 450 11.42 -40.72 6.18
CA GLU A 450 12.74 -40.18 5.85
C GLU A 450 12.64 -38.78 5.22
N GLU A 451 11.73 -38.55 4.27
CA GLU A 451 11.46 -37.23 3.67
C GLU A 451 10.92 -36.26 4.74
N SER A 452 10.08 -36.76 5.65
CA SER A 452 9.59 -36.01 6.80
C SER A 452 10.68 -35.63 7.80
N GLU A 453 11.61 -36.55 8.10
CA GLU A 453 12.75 -36.34 9.01
C GLU A 453 13.75 -35.33 8.43
N GLN A 454 14.15 -35.52 7.16
CA GLN A 454 15.08 -34.63 6.45
C GLN A 454 14.54 -33.19 6.40
N TYR A 455 13.27 -33.01 6.03
CA TYR A 455 12.66 -31.68 6.01
C TYR A 455 12.37 -31.13 7.42
N PHE A 456 12.16 -31.96 8.44
CA PHE A 456 12.06 -31.45 9.82
C PHE A 456 13.37 -30.79 10.27
N HIS A 457 14.50 -31.46 10.07
CA HIS A 457 15.82 -31.01 10.53
C HIS A 457 16.40 -29.85 9.72
N SER A 458 15.99 -29.65 8.46
CA SER A 458 16.39 -28.48 7.67
C SER A 458 15.76 -27.16 8.13
N ARG A 459 14.70 -27.21 8.96
CA ARG A 459 14.01 -26.03 9.49
C ARG A 459 14.83 -25.38 10.62
N PRO A 460 14.74 -24.04 10.80
CA PRO A 460 15.35 -23.36 11.96
C PRO A 460 14.90 -23.97 13.30
N ARG A 461 15.77 -24.01 14.32
CA ARG A 461 15.46 -24.64 15.63
C ARG A 461 14.15 -24.14 16.26
N GLY A 462 13.88 -22.84 16.25
CA GLY A 462 12.59 -22.30 16.74
C GLY A 462 11.36 -22.81 15.98
N SER A 463 11.50 -23.12 14.68
CA SER A 463 10.46 -23.79 13.88
C SER A 463 10.31 -25.27 14.24
N GLN A 464 11.41 -25.97 14.56
CA GLN A 464 11.36 -27.34 15.08
C GLN A 464 10.63 -27.39 16.43
N ILE A 465 11.00 -26.51 17.37
CA ILE A 465 10.31 -26.34 18.68
C ILE A 465 8.83 -26.01 18.47
N GLY A 466 8.51 -25.02 17.64
CA GLY A 466 7.13 -24.61 17.37
C GLY A 466 6.24 -25.74 16.82
N ALA A 467 6.81 -26.71 16.11
CA ALA A 467 6.08 -27.89 15.65
C ALA A 467 5.79 -28.93 16.76
N ILE A 468 6.57 -28.92 17.85
CA ILE A 468 6.31 -29.73 19.06
C ILE A 468 5.26 -29.03 19.95
N VAL A 469 5.41 -27.71 20.16
CA VAL A 469 4.46 -26.90 20.96
C VAL A 469 3.06 -26.92 20.35
N SER A 470 2.97 -26.82 19.01
CA SER A 470 1.69 -26.70 18.30
C SER A 470 1.00 -28.05 18.08
N LYS A 471 0.21 -28.47 19.06
CA LYS A 471 -0.92 -29.41 18.86
C LYS A 471 -1.98 -28.74 17.97
N GLN A 472 -1.72 -28.75 16.65
CA GLN A 472 -2.37 -27.82 15.75
C GLN A 472 -3.86 -28.12 15.60
N SER A 473 -4.72 -27.12 15.84
CA SER A 473 -6.20 -27.21 15.81
C SER A 473 -6.86 -27.75 17.09
N THR A 474 -6.13 -28.04 18.16
CA THR A 474 -6.74 -28.27 19.49
C THR A 474 -7.01 -26.94 20.20
N VAL A 475 -8.07 -26.87 21.02
CA VAL A 475 -8.32 -25.73 21.92
C VAL A 475 -7.24 -25.69 23.00
N VAL A 476 -6.73 -24.50 23.32
CA VAL A 476 -5.78 -24.25 24.43
C VAL A 476 -6.33 -23.18 25.37
N PRO A 477 -6.00 -23.19 26.68
CA PRO A 477 -6.57 -22.24 27.65
C PRO A 477 -6.22 -20.77 27.39
N GLY A 478 -5.10 -20.50 26.72
CA GLY A 478 -4.65 -19.15 26.40
C GLY A 478 -3.24 -19.13 25.81
N ARG A 479 -2.80 -17.95 25.39
CA ARG A 479 -1.51 -17.74 24.71
C ARG A 479 -0.30 -18.12 25.58
N ASN A 480 -0.38 -17.86 26.89
CA ASN A 480 0.74 -18.08 27.82
C ASN A 480 1.19 -19.54 27.88
N VAL A 481 0.26 -20.50 27.82
CA VAL A 481 0.56 -21.94 27.81
C VAL A 481 1.47 -22.32 26.63
N LEU A 482 1.29 -21.67 25.47
CA LEU A 482 2.15 -21.90 24.31
C LEU A 482 3.55 -21.28 24.49
N TYR A 483 3.65 -20.14 25.18
CA TYR A 483 4.94 -19.50 25.48
C TYR A 483 5.73 -20.25 26.55
N GLU A 484 5.07 -20.76 27.59
CA GLU A 484 5.66 -21.60 28.63
C GLU A 484 6.22 -22.89 28.00
N LEU A 485 5.40 -23.64 27.25
CA LEU A 485 5.85 -24.84 26.54
C LEU A 485 6.97 -24.58 25.52
N TYR A 486 6.96 -23.42 24.85
CA TYR A 486 8.04 -23.05 23.93
C TYR A 486 9.33 -22.81 24.70
N LYS A 487 9.28 -22.04 25.79
CA LYS A 487 10.45 -21.73 26.63
C LYS A 487 11.03 -23.00 27.27
N ASP A 488 10.20 -23.88 27.81
CA ASP A 488 10.63 -25.15 28.42
C ASP A 488 11.39 -26.03 27.41
N LEU A 489 10.95 -26.05 26.16
CA LEU A 489 11.61 -26.79 25.09
C LEU A 489 12.88 -26.09 24.56
N GLU A 490 12.89 -24.76 24.53
CA GLU A 490 14.07 -23.96 24.18
C GLU A 490 15.18 -24.13 25.22
N GLU A 491 14.84 -24.14 26.51
CA GLU A 491 15.76 -24.43 27.61
C GLU A 491 16.22 -25.90 27.57
N LYS A 492 15.31 -26.86 27.37
CA LYS A 492 15.64 -28.29 27.25
C LYS A 492 16.63 -28.59 26.12
N TYR A 493 16.53 -27.87 24.99
CA TYR A 493 17.39 -28.06 23.82
C TYR A 493 18.42 -26.92 23.65
N SER A 494 18.76 -26.22 24.74
CA SER A 494 19.73 -25.10 24.74
C SER A 494 21.18 -25.56 24.58
N ASP A 495 21.48 -26.82 24.91
CA ASP A 495 22.79 -27.49 24.73
C ASP A 495 23.16 -27.78 23.27
N GLY A 496 22.27 -27.46 22.32
CA GLY A 496 22.46 -27.73 20.90
C GLY A 496 22.05 -29.14 20.46
N SER A 497 21.55 -29.99 21.36
CA SER A 497 21.11 -31.36 21.06
C SER A 497 20.07 -31.42 19.93
N VAL A 498 19.98 -32.57 19.25
CA VAL A 498 19.05 -32.78 18.13
C VAL A 498 17.63 -32.82 18.66
N ILE A 499 16.76 -31.98 18.09
CA ILE A 499 15.34 -31.94 18.42
C ILE A 499 14.65 -33.05 17.61
N PRO A 500 14.05 -34.08 18.22
CA PRO A 500 13.42 -35.17 17.47
C PRO A 500 12.14 -34.70 16.77
N LYS A 501 11.90 -35.15 15.54
CA LYS A 501 10.63 -34.95 14.85
C LYS A 501 9.49 -35.64 15.61
N PRO A 502 8.36 -34.96 15.87
CA PRO A 502 7.18 -35.64 16.42
C PRO A 502 6.57 -36.66 15.44
N LYS A 503 6.08 -37.78 15.97
CA LYS A 503 5.30 -38.77 15.20
C LYS A 503 4.03 -38.19 14.57
N TYR A 504 3.46 -37.15 15.17
CA TYR A 504 2.31 -36.40 14.65
C TYR A 504 2.71 -35.30 13.65
N TRP A 505 3.94 -35.28 13.12
CA TRP A 505 4.38 -34.27 12.16
C TRP A 505 5.09 -34.91 10.96
N GLY A 506 4.78 -34.44 9.76
CA GLY A 506 5.40 -34.89 8.52
C GLY A 506 4.76 -34.30 7.27
N GLY A 507 5.12 -34.83 6.10
CA GLY A 507 4.68 -34.32 4.80
C GLY A 507 3.46 -35.04 4.22
N TYR A 508 2.68 -34.29 3.43
CA TYR A 508 1.73 -34.81 2.48
C TYR A 508 2.15 -34.41 1.07
N ARG A 509 1.86 -35.28 0.10
CA ARG A 509 2.05 -35.07 -1.33
C ARG A 509 0.71 -35.24 -2.03
N LEU A 510 0.27 -34.22 -2.78
CA LEU A 510 -0.86 -34.33 -3.72
C LEU A 510 -0.33 -34.77 -5.08
N LYS A 511 -0.85 -35.88 -5.60
CA LYS A 511 -0.61 -36.36 -6.96
C LYS A 511 -1.66 -35.74 -7.89
N PRO A 512 -1.27 -34.94 -8.90
CA PRO A 512 -2.26 -34.24 -9.73
C PRO A 512 -3.09 -35.17 -10.62
N GLU A 513 -4.38 -34.87 -10.67
CA GLU A 513 -5.39 -35.45 -11.56
C GLU A 513 -6.11 -34.37 -12.38
N LEU A 514 -6.01 -33.10 -11.98
CA LEU A 514 -6.48 -31.93 -12.72
C LEU A 514 -5.57 -30.72 -12.45
N PHE A 515 -5.31 -29.90 -13.46
CA PHE A 515 -4.87 -28.51 -13.28
C PHE A 515 -5.83 -27.56 -13.98
N GLU A 516 -5.98 -26.35 -13.44
CA GLU A 516 -6.54 -25.21 -14.16
C GLU A 516 -5.59 -24.02 -14.03
N PHE A 517 -5.19 -23.45 -15.17
CA PHE A 517 -4.44 -22.21 -15.26
C PHE A 517 -5.39 -21.09 -15.71
N TRP A 518 -5.47 -20.03 -14.91
CA TRP A 518 -6.36 -18.88 -15.13
C TRP A 518 -5.54 -17.59 -15.21
N GLN A 519 -5.81 -16.76 -16.22
CA GLN A 519 -5.18 -15.46 -16.45
C GLN A 519 -6.24 -14.37 -16.57
N GLY A 520 -6.13 -13.34 -15.73
CA GLY A 520 -7.06 -12.22 -15.67
C GLY A 520 -7.00 -11.34 -16.92
N GLN A 521 -8.17 -10.89 -17.39
CA GLN A 521 -8.34 -10.12 -18.62
C GLN A 521 -9.35 -8.98 -18.42
N LYS A 522 -9.28 -7.94 -19.28
CA LYS A 522 -10.00 -6.66 -19.14
C LYS A 522 -11.53 -6.79 -19.06
N SER A 523 -12.12 -7.77 -19.76
CA SER A 523 -13.56 -7.82 -20.07
C SER A 523 -14.36 -8.87 -19.31
N ARG A 524 -13.78 -9.54 -18.30
CA ARG A 524 -14.23 -10.83 -17.73
C ARG A 524 -14.08 -12.05 -18.66
N LEU A 525 -13.67 -11.86 -19.91
CA LEU A 525 -13.29 -12.96 -20.79
C LEU A 525 -11.89 -13.46 -20.41
N HIS A 526 -11.80 -14.10 -19.25
CA HIS A 526 -10.55 -14.62 -18.68
C HIS A 526 -10.09 -15.86 -19.46
N ASP A 527 -8.78 -15.98 -19.65
CA ASP A 527 -8.22 -17.20 -20.26
C ASP A 527 -8.14 -18.30 -19.20
N ARG A 528 -8.67 -19.48 -19.54
CA ARG A 528 -8.75 -20.63 -18.65
C ARG A 528 -8.39 -21.89 -19.41
N LEU A 529 -7.24 -22.49 -19.09
CA LEU A 529 -6.79 -23.75 -19.68
C LEU A 529 -6.78 -24.85 -18.61
N SER A 530 -7.48 -25.94 -18.89
CA SER A 530 -7.62 -27.12 -18.05
C SER A 530 -6.75 -28.25 -18.58
N TYR A 531 -6.01 -28.92 -17.69
CA TYR A 531 -5.22 -30.10 -18.01
C TYR A 531 -5.80 -31.31 -17.30
N SER A 532 -6.23 -32.30 -18.06
CA SER A 532 -6.71 -33.59 -17.53
C SER A 532 -5.91 -34.74 -18.14
N PRO A 533 -5.70 -35.86 -17.40
CA PRO A 533 -4.92 -36.99 -17.90
C PRO A 533 -5.74 -37.84 -18.88
N GLU A 534 -5.12 -38.21 -19.99
CA GLU A 534 -5.68 -39.08 -21.01
C GLU A 534 -4.71 -40.25 -21.29
N GLU A 535 -5.24 -41.47 -21.44
CA GLU A 535 -4.44 -42.66 -21.73
C GLU A 535 -4.34 -42.84 -23.25
N THR A 536 -3.13 -42.71 -23.81
CA THR A 536 -2.85 -42.83 -25.24
C THR A 536 -1.70 -43.80 -25.47
N ASN A 537 -1.91 -44.85 -26.27
CA ASN A 537 -0.89 -45.84 -26.63
C ASN A 537 -0.17 -46.51 -25.44
N GLY A 538 -0.84 -46.61 -24.28
CA GLY A 538 -0.26 -47.16 -23.04
C GLY A 538 0.63 -46.20 -22.26
N GLY A 539 0.62 -44.91 -22.61
CA GLY A 539 1.21 -43.84 -21.83
C GLY A 539 0.17 -42.78 -21.45
N ARG A 540 0.34 -42.19 -20.25
CA ARG A 540 -0.47 -41.07 -19.78
C ARG A 540 0.05 -39.77 -20.41
N VAL A 541 -0.80 -39.12 -21.19
CA VAL A 541 -0.60 -37.77 -21.73
C VAL A 541 -1.53 -36.77 -21.01
N TRP A 542 -1.29 -35.48 -21.16
CA TRP A 542 -2.18 -34.44 -20.67
C TRP A 542 -2.96 -33.81 -21.82
N LYS A 543 -4.28 -33.85 -21.72
CA LYS A 543 -5.22 -33.18 -22.62
C LYS A 543 -5.44 -31.76 -22.13
N ILE A 544 -5.26 -30.79 -23.03
CA ILE A 544 -5.45 -29.35 -22.77
C ILE A 544 -6.79 -28.92 -23.35
N GLU A 545 -7.62 -28.27 -22.54
CA GLU A 545 -8.96 -27.79 -22.95
C GLU A 545 -9.23 -26.38 -22.41
N ARG A 546 -9.75 -25.49 -23.26
CA ARG A 546 -10.19 -24.16 -22.83
C ARG A 546 -11.56 -24.19 -22.16
N LEU A 547 -11.65 -23.57 -20.99
CA LEU A 547 -12.90 -23.40 -20.26
C LEU A 547 -13.52 -22.03 -20.52
N ALA A 548 -14.84 -21.94 -20.48
CA ALA A 548 -15.52 -20.65 -20.43
C ALA A 548 -15.24 -19.94 -19.08
N PRO A 549 -15.04 -18.60 -19.07
CA PRO A 549 -14.77 -17.83 -17.85
C PRO A 549 -16.00 -17.55 -16.99
#